data_AF-A0A937QNT1-F1
#
_entry.id   AF-A0A937QNT1-F1
#
_cell.length_a   1.000
_cell.length_b   1.000
_cell.length_c   1.000
_cell.angle_alpha   90.00
_cell.angle_beta   90.00
_cell.angle_gamma   90.00
#
_symmetry.space_group_name_H-M   'P 1'
#
loop_
_entity.id
_entity.type
_entity.pdbx_description
1 polymer ?
#
loop_
_entity_poly.entity_id
_entity_poly.type
_entity_poly.pdbx_seq_one_letter_code
_entity_poly.pdbx_strand_id
1 'polypeptide(L)'
;MFALKLSLSACLCLISSAGAQTVLVEAESFANPSGWVVDQQFMDQVGSPFLMAHGLGVPCEDATKEVVFPETGVWRVWVRTRNWVYKKQRVVDAEDNISLFLSTHAFRVEMNGNKISAVVAKDIRTSEELRFSARFFADCTGDATIGYLAGADYRMGRECRADTGESLAPEKADTMTMGATVMWRSRLSAGPTSFPECPWAIRFNERNARRTTKAEWSWETGMNLNQITDFEQIRDHGLRAAFGNWDFVKNKSRDREAFAERGLEWVAYISGNRESRRLLGDVILKEQDILGRREFPDASVTCTWSIDLHYPDPKNTEDFPGAEFLSIAVHKRYKPGYPIPYRCFYSRNIENLFMAGRDISVTHVALGTVRVMRTTGMMGEVVGMAASICKDWNSTPRGVYQDHLDKLKTLMRKGIGPRPLRHLHLHLRPSRPHGLIRRERTLLAPRG
;
A
#
# COMPACT_ATOMS: atom_id res chain seq x y z
N MET A 1 4.25 91.45 4.02
CA MET A 1 5.11 91.41 5.22
C MET A 1 5.21 89.95 5.66
N PHE A 2 6.43 89.40 5.71
CA PHE A 2 6.72 88.03 6.12
C PHE A 2 6.23 87.73 7.55
N ALA A 3 5.62 86.57 7.80
CA ALA A 3 6.16 85.54 8.71
C ALA A 3 5.22 84.32 8.85
N LEU A 4 5.88 83.17 9.01
CA LEU A 4 5.46 81.78 9.00
C LEU A 4 4.95 81.32 10.39
N LYS A 5 4.04 80.31 10.45
CA LYS A 5 4.28 79.03 11.16
C LYS A 5 3.11 78.03 11.03
N LEU A 6 3.50 76.79 10.75
CA LEU A 6 2.71 75.55 10.64
C LEU A 6 2.03 75.14 11.97
N SER A 7 0.90 74.44 11.85
CA SER A 7 0.74 73.13 12.52
C SER A 7 -0.23 72.24 11.74
N LEU A 8 0.23 71.03 11.41
CA LEU A 8 -0.48 69.95 10.75
C LEU A 8 -1.35 69.20 11.78
N SER A 9 -2.58 68.86 11.42
CA SER A 9 -3.22 67.62 11.90
C SER A 9 -4.16 67.09 10.82
N ALA A 10 -3.67 66.07 10.11
CA ALA A 10 -4.44 65.29 9.16
C ALA A 10 -5.33 64.30 9.92
N CYS A 11 -6.64 64.45 9.83
CA CYS A 11 -7.60 63.44 10.25
C CYS A 11 -7.87 62.54 9.04
N LEU A 12 -7.12 61.44 8.93
CA LEU A 12 -7.35 60.39 7.93
C LEU A 12 -8.62 59.62 8.31
N CYS A 13 -9.69 59.77 7.52
CA CYS A 13 -10.84 58.87 7.58
C CYS A 13 -10.41 57.49 7.08
N LEU A 14 -10.16 56.56 8.01
CA LEU A 14 -9.94 55.14 7.72
C LEU A 14 -11.28 54.51 7.33
N ILE A 15 -11.45 54.22 6.04
CA ILE A 15 -12.42 53.21 5.58
C ILE A 15 -11.88 51.86 6.08
N SER A 16 -12.47 51.33 7.16
CA SER A 16 -12.13 49.99 7.62
C SER A 16 -12.67 48.98 6.61
N SER A 17 -11.78 48.28 5.91
CA SER A 17 -12.13 47.01 5.28
C SER A 17 -12.37 46.01 6.40
N ALA A 18 -13.62 45.85 6.82
CA ALA A 18 -13.99 44.80 7.77
C ALA A 18 -13.60 43.45 7.16
N GLY A 19 -12.51 42.86 7.68
CA GLY A 19 -12.04 41.55 7.27
C GLY A 19 -13.12 40.50 7.53
N ALA A 20 -13.22 39.49 6.67
CA ALA A 20 -14.18 38.40 6.86
C ALA A 20 -14.04 37.78 8.25
N GLN A 21 -15.12 37.79 9.03
CA GLN A 21 -15.14 37.21 10.36
C GLN A 21 -15.09 35.68 10.24
N THR A 22 -14.36 35.01 11.14
CA THR A 22 -14.11 33.57 11.05
C THR A 22 -14.89 32.83 12.12
N VAL A 23 -15.65 31.80 11.73
CA VAL A 23 -16.38 30.92 12.64
C VAL A 23 -15.90 29.49 12.44
N LEU A 24 -15.47 28.85 13.53
CA LEU A 24 -15.24 27.42 13.60
C LEU A 24 -16.52 26.76 14.11
N VAL A 25 -17.10 25.86 13.31
CA VAL A 25 -18.20 24.99 13.74
C VAL A 25 -17.58 23.73 14.31
N GLU A 26 -17.78 23.53 15.59
CA GLU A 26 -17.28 22.38 16.34
C GLU A 26 -17.94 21.09 15.85
N ALA A 27 -17.15 20.02 15.69
CA ALA A 27 -17.60 18.77 15.06
C ALA A 27 -18.66 18.05 15.91
N GLU A 28 -18.54 18.16 17.24
CA GLU A 28 -19.49 17.71 18.26
C GLU A 28 -20.82 18.46 18.22
N SER A 29 -20.87 19.63 17.59
CA SER A 29 -22.10 20.43 17.53
C SER A 29 -23.08 19.94 16.47
N PHE A 30 -22.70 18.98 15.60
CA PHE A 30 -23.57 18.41 14.58
C PHE A 30 -24.65 17.52 15.22
N ALA A 31 -25.90 18.01 15.25
CA ALA A 31 -27.03 17.28 15.82
C ALA A 31 -27.38 16.00 15.05
N ASN A 32 -27.05 15.95 13.76
CA ASN A 32 -27.18 14.75 12.93
C ASN A 32 -25.91 14.55 12.06
N PRO A 33 -24.94 13.74 12.52
CA PRO A 33 -23.74 13.44 11.75
C PRO A 33 -23.97 12.39 10.65
N SER A 34 -25.16 11.79 10.53
CA SER A 34 -25.50 10.77 9.52
C SER A 34 -24.47 9.62 9.49
N GLY A 35 -23.83 9.36 8.34
CA GLY A 35 -22.78 8.34 8.18
C GLY A 35 -21.38 8.75 8.68
N TRP A 36 -21.26 9.91 9.34
CA TRP A 36 -20.01 10.40 9.92
C TRP A 36 -19.98 10.11 11.42
N VAL A 37 -18.78 9.95 11.97
CA VAL A 37 -18.59 9.81 13.42
C VAL A 37 -17.77 10.97 13.96
N VAL A 38 -18.16 11.51 15.12
CA VAL A 38 -17.34 12.50 15.82
C VAL A 38 -16.18 11.76 16.48
N ASP A 39 -14.96 12.03 16.01
CA ASP A 39 -13.75 11.37 16.47
C ASP A 39 -12.88 12.33 17.29
N GLN A 40 -12.48 11.87 18.46
CA GLN A 40 -11.71 12.64 19.46
C GLN A 40 -10.25 12.18 19.56
N GLN A 41 -9.79 11.25 18.71
CA GLN A 41 -8.49 10.58 18.82
C GLN A 41 -7.28 11.54 18.79
N PHE A 42 -7.47 12.78 18.31
CA PHE A 42 -6.43 13.81 18.22
C PHE A 42 -6.81 15.12 18.95
N MET A 43 -7.76 15.09 19.89
CA MET A 43 -8.22 16.26 20.65
C MET A 43 -7.05 17.04 21.26
N ASP A 44 -6.11 16.35 21.90
CA ASP A 44 -4.97 16.96 22.61
C ASP A 44 -3.95 17.63 21.68
N GLN A 45 -3.93 17.23 20.41
CA GLN A 45 -2.99 17.75 19.41
C GLN A 45 -3.60 18.88 18.58
N VAL A 46 -4.90 18.81 18.31
CA VAL A 46 -5.59 19.71 17.38
C VAL A 46 -6.51 20.70 18.13
N GLY A 47 -6.82 20.42 19.40
CA GLY A 47 -7.63 21.27 20.28
C GLY A 47 -9.15 21.17 20.08
N SER A 48 -9.64 20.26 19.24
CA SER A 48 -11.08 19.95 19.11
C SER A 48 -11.30 18.61 18.38
N PRO A 49 -12.50 17.99 18.47
CA PRO A 49 -12.88 16.82 17.69
C PRO A 49 -13.01 17.14 16.19
N PHE A 50 -13.14 16.10 15.36
CA PHE A 50 -13.43 16.22 13.93
C PHE A 50 -14.48 15.20 13.48
N LEU A 51 -15.23 15.52 12.42
CA LEU A 51 -16.13 14.56 11.78
C LEU A 51 -15.33 13.61 10.88
N MET A 52 -15.40 12.31 11.14
CA MET A 52 -14.74 11.28 10.38
C MET A 52 -15.73 10.51 9.51
N ALA A 53 -15.52 10.55 8.19
CA ALA A 53 -16.16 9.63 7.26
C ALA A 53 -15.30 8.36 7.19
N HIS A 54 -15.74 7.29 7.85
CA HIS A 54 -15.06 6.01 7.75
C HIS A 54 -15.44 5.28 6.46
N GLY A 55 -16.73 5.29 6.08
CA GLY A 55 -17.32 4.84 4.81
C GLY A 55 -17.08 3.38 4.37
N LEU A 56 -16.01 2.73 4.82
CA LEU A 56 -15.52 1.42 4.37
C LEU A 56 -15.58 1.24 2.84
N GLY A 57 -15.33 2.32 2.08
CA GLY A 57 -15.39 2.32 0.61
C GLY A 57 -16.75 2.70 0.01
N VAL A 58 -17.79 2.90 0.82
CA VAL A 58 -19.08 3.48 0.43
C VAL A 58 -19.10 4.96 0.84
N PRO A 59 -19.55 5.89 -0.03
CA PRO A 59 -19.76 7.28 0.35
C PRO A 59 -20.72 7.39 1.55
N CYS A 60 -20.30 8.06 2.62
CA CYS A 60 -21.17 8.39 3.75
C CYS A 60 -22.22 9.41 3.30
N GLU A 61 -23.45 9.28 3.82
CA GLU A 61 -24.46 10.35 3.70
C GLU A 61 -23.93 11.66 4.31
N ASP A 62 -24.38 12.79 3.77
CA ASP A 62 -23.93 14.11 4.20
C ASP A 62 -24.30 14.40 5.67
N ALA A 63 -23.33 14.93 6.43
CA ALA A 63 -23.60 15.52 7.73
C ALA A 63 -24.11 16.95 7.54
N THR A 64 -25.20 17.32 8.21
CA THR A 64 -25.84 18.64 8.08
C THR A 64 -25.91 19.36 9.43
N LYS A 65 -25.73 20.69 9.41
CA LYS A 65 -25.93 21.55 10.58
C LYS A 65 -26.33 22.95 10.14
N GLU A 66 -27.35 23.49 10.81
CA GLU A 66 -27.69 24.91 10.74
C GLU A 66 -26.77 25.73 11.67
N VAL A 67 -26.28 26.86 11.16
CA VAL A 67 -25.38 27.78 11.88
C VAL A 67 -25.99 29.17 11.83
N VAL A 68 -26.24 29.76 13.00
CA VAL A 68 -26.79 31.11 13.15
C VAL A 68 -25.64 32.10 13.31
N PHE A 69 -25.69 33.20 12.56
CA PHE A 69 -24.68 34.27 12.63
C PHE A 69 -25.29 35.50 13.32
N PRO A 70 -24.53 36.21 14.16
CA PRO A 70 -25.04 37.33 14.96
C PRO A 70 -25.38 38.57 14.12
N GLU A 71 -24.75 38.71 12.94
CA GLU A 71 -24.95 39.85 12.05
C GLU A 71 -24.77 39.47 10.58
N THR A 72 -25.33 40.31 9.70
CA THR A 72 -25.17 40.15 8.25
C THR A 72 -23.77 40.59 7.84
N GLY A 73 -23.02 39.72 7.15
CA GLY A 73 -21.65 40.01 6.73
C GLY A 73 -20.99 38.88 5.95
N VAL A 74 -19.71 39.05 5.60
CA VAL A 74 -18.90 38.01 4.94
C VAL A 74 -18.23 37.16 6.02
N TRP A 75 -18.60 35.88 6.08
CA TRP A 75 -18.09 34.93 7.05
C TRP A 75 -17.23 33.86 6.40
N ARG A 76 -16.14 33.48 7.08
CA ARG A 76 -15.38 32.27 6.78
C ARG A 76 -15.78 31.17 7.75
N VAL A 77 -16.49 30.17 7.23
CA VAL A 77 -16.94 29.02 8.02
C VAL A 77 -15.93 27.88 7.87
N TRP A 78 -15.63 27.27 9.01
CA TRP A 78 -14.65 26.20 9.13
C TRP A 78 -15.28 25.01 9.84
N VAL A 79 -15.13 23.81 9.26
CA VAL A 79 -15.51 22.55 9.90
C VAL A 79 -14.33 21.58 9.79
N ARG A 80 -13.99 20.89 10.88
CA ARG A 80 -12.93 19.89 10.89
C ARG A 80 -13.49 18.53 10.47
N THR A 81 -13.01 18.01 9.34
CA THR A 81 -13.42 16.70 8.81
C THR A 81 -12.22 15.85 8.38
N ARG A 82 -12.37 14.53 8.36
CA ARG A 82 -11.33 13.57 7.92
C ARG A 82 -11.96 12.39 7.17
N ASN A 83 -11.35 11.99 6.05
CA ASN A 83 -11.76 10.83 5.25
C ASN A 83 -10.61 9.78 5.24
N TRP A 84 -10.90 8.55 5.65
CA TRP A 84 -9.88 7.55 5.98
C TRP A 84 -9.53 6.56 4.83
N VAL A 85 -10.42 6.31 3.86
CA VAL A 85 -10.25 5.23 2.85
C VAL A 85 -9.72 5.75 1.49
N TYR A 86 -9.68 7.06 1.28
CA TYR A 86 -9.75 7.66 -0.06
C TYR A 86 -8.43 7.75 -0.87
N LYS A 87 -7.23 7.62 -0.27
CA LYS A 87 -5.99 8.11 -0.94
C LYS A 87 -5.60 7.38 -2.24
N LYS A 88 -5.71 6.05 -2.30
CA LYS A 88 -5.36 5.29 -3.52
C LYS A 88 -6.49 5.28 -4.53
N GLN A 89 -7.73 5.14 -4.04
CA GLN A 89 -8.93 5.20 -4.86
C GLN A 89 -9.01 6.51 -5.64
N ARG A 90 -8.73 7.65 -5.00
CA ARG A 90 -8.60 8.96 -5.66
C ARG A 90 -7.69 8.98 -6.88
N VAL A 91 -6.56 8.29 -6.80
CA VAL A 91 -5.59 8.28 -7.89
C VAL A 91 -6.19 7.54 -9.07
N VAL A 92 -6.95 6.48 -8.83
CA VAL A 92 -7.67 5.73 -9.86
C VAL A 92 -8.88 6.53 -10.38
N ASP A 93 -9.70 7.09 -9.49
CA ASP A 93 -10.89 7.89 -9.84
C ASP A 93 -10.55 9.16 -10.62
N ALA A 94 -9.33 9.68 -10.48
CA ALA A 94 -8.86 10.86 -11.20
C ALA A 94 -8.41 10.56 -12.64
N GLU A 95 -8.35 9.28 -13.03
CA GLU A 95 -7.87 8.86 -14.34
C GLU A 95 -9.05 8.33 -15.17
N ASP A 96 -9.52 9.12 -16.14
CA ASP A 96 -10.71 8.82 -16.97
C ASP A 96 -10.62 7.48 -17.72
N ASN A 97 -9.40 6.98 -17.93
CA ASN A 97 -9.13 5.75 -18.69
C ASN A 97 -8.92 4.51 -17.79
N ILE A 98 -9.16 4.61 -16.48
CA ILE A 98 -9.06 3.48 -15.56
C ILE A 98 -10.45 3.11 -15.05
N SER A 99 -10.82 1.83 -15.24
CA SER A 99 -11.99 1.25 -14.61
C SER A 99 -11.56 0.31 -13.48
N LEU A 100 -12.16 0.44 -12.30
CA LEU A 100 -11.83 -0.36 -11.13
C LEU A 100 -12.97 -1.31 -10.76
N PHE A 101 -12.64 -2.58 -10.61
CA PHE A 101 -13.57 -3.64 -10.18
C PHE A 101 -13.08 -4.22 -8.85
N LEU A 102 -13.64 -3.70 -7.74
CA LEU A 102 -13.35 -4.22 -6.40
C LEU A 102 -14.13 -5.52 -6.13
N SER A 103 -13.70 -6.28 -5.11
CA SER A 103 -14.34 -7.56 -4.73
C SER A 103 -14.44 -8.58 -5.89
N THR A 104 -13.57 -8.44 -6.90
CA THR A 104 -13.62 -9.24 -8.13
C THR A 104 -12.42 -10.18 -8.17
N HIS A 105 -12.68 -11.48 -8.10
CA HIS A 105 -11.66 -12.52 -8.06
C HIS A 105 -11.52 -13.18 -9.44
N ALA A 106 -10.36 -13.01 -10.09
CA ALA A 106 -10.06 -13.67 -11.36
C ALA A 106 -9.72 -15.15 -11.13
N PHE A 107 -10.44 -16.05 -11.80
CA PHE A 107 -10.33 -17.51 -11.56
C PHE A 107 -10.19 -18.33 -12.84
N ARG A 108 -10.31 -17.71 -14.03
CA ARG A 108 -10.19 -18.41 -15.31
C ARG A 108 -9.60 -17.49 -16.38
N VAL A 109 -8.82 -18.08 -17.29
CA VAL A 109 -8.22 -17.41 -18.44
C VAL A 109 -8.62 -18.17 -19.71
N GLU A 110 -9.03 -17.44 -20.75
CA GLU A 110 -9.36 -17.99 -22.07
C GLU A 110 -8.21 -17.72 -23.03
N MET A 111 -7.72 -18.77 -23.70
CA MET A 111 -6.54 -18.71 -24.57
C MET A 111 -6.91 -18.80 -26.04
N ASN A 112 -6.14 -18.13 -26.90
CA ASN A 112 -6.09 -18.36 -28.34
C ASN A 112 -4.62 -18.61 -28.74
N GLY A 113 -4.26 -19.88 -28.92
CA GLY A 113 -2.85 -20.28 -29.03
C GLY A 113 -2.08 -19.89 -27.76
N ASN A 114 -0.99 -19.14 -27.92
CA ASN A 114 -0.18 -18.63 -26.82
C ASN A 114 -0.54 -17.19 -26.38
N LYS A 115 -1.73 -16.70 -26.75
CA LYS A 115 -2.24 -15.38 -26.37
C LYS A 115 -3.45 -15.52 -25.46
N ILE A 116 -3.51 -14.69 -24.42
CA ILE A 116 -4.72 -14.54 -23.61
C ILE A 116 -5.75 -13.76 -24.44
N SER A 117 -6.96 -14.30 -24.55
CA SER A 117 -8.10 -13.66 -25.23
C SER A 117 -9.05 -12.97 -24.25
N ALA A 118 -9.21 -13.54 -23.05
CA ALA A 118 -9.96 -12.95 -21.95
C ALA A 118 -9.55 -13.48 -20.58
N VAL A 119 -9.80 -12.69 -19.55
CA VAL A 119 -9.79 -13.11 -18.14
C VAL A 119 -11.23 -13.10 -17.65
N VAL A 120 -11.63 -14.17 -16.96
CA VAL A 120 -12.94 -14.29 -16.32
C VAL A 120 -12.78 -14.21 -14.82
N ALA A 121 -13.59 -13.34 -14.22
CA ALA A 121 -13.57 -13.08 -12.80
C ALA A 121 -14.97 -13.12 -12.22
N LYS A 122 -15.06 -13.28 -10.90
CA LYS A 122 -16.31 -13.38 -10.16
C LYS A 122 -16.38 -12.30 -9.10
N ASP A 123 -17.47 -11.55 -9.03
CA ASP A 123 -17.74 -10.72 -7.84
C ASP A 123 -18.03 -11.67 -6.67
N ILE A 124 -17.20 -11.62 -5.63
CA ILE A 124 -17.26 -12.56 -4.50
C ILE A 124 -18.47 -12.33 -3.59
N ARG A 125 -19.24 -11.27 -3.80
CA ARG A 125 -20.44 -10.93 -3.02
C ARG A 125 -21.71 -11.38 -3.73
N THR A 126 -21.76 -11.23 -5.06
CA THR A 126 -22.95 -11.54 -5.87
C THR A 126 -22.85 -12.84 -6.65
N SER A 127 -21.64 -13.39 -6.78
CA SER A 127 -21.30 -14.52 -7.67
C SER A 127 -21.46 -14.25 -9.16
N GLU A 128 -21.70 -13.00 -9.56
CA GLU A 128 -21.75 -12.59 -10.97
C GLU A 128 -20.38 -12.80 -11.64
N GLU A 129 -20.39 -13.39 -12.83
CA GLU A 129 -19.18 -13.60 -13.64
C GLU A 129 -19.02 -12.49 -14.67
N LEU A 130 -17.84 -11.87 -14.65
CA LEU A 130 -17.42 -10.81 -15.55
C LEU A 130 -16.34 -11.34 -16.49
N ARG A 131 -16.44 -11.01 -17.77
CA ARG A 131 -15.47 -11.39 -18.80
C ARG A 131 -14.76 -10.16 -19.35
N PHE A 132 -13.44 -10.10 -19.17
CA PHE A 132 -12.59 -8.99 -19.60
C PHE A 132 -11.75 -9.40 -20.81
N SER A 133 -11.98 -8.78 -21.96
CA SER A 133 -11.13 -8.96 -23.15
C SER A 133 -10.25 -7.73 -23.37
N ALA A 134 -8.98 -7.96 -23.69
CA ALA A 134 -7.98 -6.91 -23.90
C ALA A 134 -6.90 -7.39 -24.88
N ARG A 135 -6.12 -6.46 -25.44
CA ARG A 135 -4.96 -6.79 -26.29
C ARG A 135 -3.80 -7.33 -25.46
N PHE A 136 -3.59 -6.77 -24.28
CA PHE A 136 -2.53 -7.10 -23.34
C PHE A 136 -3.11 -7.28 -21.94
N PHE A 137 -2.48 -8.16 -21.17
CA PHE A 137 -2.81 -8.42 -19.78
C PHE A 137 -1.55 -8.21 -18.94
N ALA A 138 -1.69 -7.69 -17.73
CA ALA A 138 -0.60 -7.60 -16.77
C ALA A 138 -0.98 -8.40 -15.53
N ASP A 139 -0.23 -9.45 -15.22
CA ASP A 139 -0.36 -10.11 -13.93
C ASP A 139 0.34 -9.26 -12.87
N CYS A 140 -0.48 -8.70 -11.98
CA CYS A 140 -0.04 -7.95 -10.80
C CYS A 140 -0.69 -8.52 -9.55
N THR A 141 -1.13 -9.79 -9.60
CA THR A 141 -1.80 -10.46 -8.46
C THR A 141 -0.82 -10.75 -7.32
N GLY A 142 0.48 -10.76 -7.64
CA GLY A 142 1.55 -11.14 -6.73
C GLY A 142 1.64 -12.66 -6.50
N ASP A 143 0.65 -13.44 -6.93
CA ASP A 143 0.67 -14.90 -6.89
C ASP A 143 0.77 -15.55 -8.27
N ALA A 144 1.05 -14.71 -9.28
CA ALA A 144 1.07 -15.09 -10.68
C ALA A 144 -0.20 -15.84 -11.12
N THR A 145 -1.37 -15.45 -10.60
CA THR A 145 -2.62 -16.20 -10.82
C THR A 145 -3.01 -16.23 -12.30
N ILE A 146 -2.93 -15.07 -12.98
CA ILE A 146 -3.28 -14.97 -14.40
C ILE A 146 -2.25 -15.72 -15.24
N GLY A 147 -0.96 -15.57 -14.94
CA GLY A 147 0.10 -16.27 -15.65
C GLY A 147 0.00 -17.78 -15.48
N TYR A 148 -0.23 -18.26 -14.25
CA TYR A 148 -0.44 -19.69 -13.97
C TYR A 148 -1.62 -20.25 -14.76
N LEU A 149 -2.77 -19.58 -14.72
CA LEU A 149 -3.98 -20.00 -15.44
C LEU A 149 -3.80 -19.93 -16.97
N ALA A 150 -2.96 -19.02 -17.47
CA ALA A 150 -2.62 -18.91 -18.88
C ALA A 150 -1.59 -19.96 -19.36
N GLY A 151 -1.01 -20.76 -18.46
CA GLY A 151 0.07 -21.71 -18.78
C GLY A 151 1.43 -21.05 -18.97
N ALA A 152 1.66 -19.87 -18.38
CA ALA A 152 2.98 -19.25 -18.34
C ALA A 152 3.96 -20.11 -17.54
N ASP A 153 5.21 -20.18 -17.99
CA ASP A 153 6.25 -20.87 -17.24
C ASP A 153 6.49 -20.16 -15.90
N TYR A 154 6.62 -20.93 -14.82
CA TYR A 154 6.83 -20.37 -13.47
C TYR A 154 7.70 -21.29 -12.59
N ARG A 155 8.16 -20.74 -11.47
CA ARG A 155 8.82 -21.45 -10.36
C ARG A 155 8.20 -21.05 -9.03
N MET A 156 8.42 -21.88 -7.99
CA MET A 156 8.00 -21.61 -6.61
C MET A 156 8.95 -22.34 -5.66
N GLY A 157 9.14 -21.79 -4.46
CA GLY A 157 10.10 -22.32 -3.48
C GLY A 157 11.53 -21.85 -3.73
N ARG A 158 12.53 -22.59 -3.23
CA ARG A 158 13.95 -22.26 -3.38
C ARG A 158 14.60 -23.13 -4.44
N GLU A 159 15.23 -22.50 -5.42
CA GLU A 159 16.07 -23.20 -6.39
C GLU A 159 17.35 -23.75 -5.73
N CYS A 160 17.93 -24.82 -6.28
CA CYS A 160 19.18 -25.36 -5.76
C CYS A 160 20.40 -24.60 -6.31
N ARG A 161 21.49 -24.61 -5.53
CA ARG A 161 22.76 -23.98 -5.89
C ARG A 161 23.33 -24.50 -7.22
N ALA A 162 23.15 -25.78 -7.54
CA ALA A 162 23.63 -26.34 -8.80
C ALA A 162 22.92 -25.76 -10.03
N ASP A 163 21.62 -25.45 -9.92
CA ASP A 163 20.81 -24.93 -11.03
C ASP A 163 21.05 -23.43 -11.27
N THR A 164 21.31 -22.67 -10.20
CA THR A 164 21.40 -21.21 -10.29
C THR A 164 22.82 -20.66 -10.13
N GLY A 165 23.73 -21.44 -9.54
CA GLY A 165 25.06 -21.01 -9.14
C GLY A 165 25.07 -20.01 -7.98
N GLU A 166 23.93 -19.77 -7.32
CA GLU A 166 23.77 -18.74 -6.29
C GLU A 166 24.33 -19.20 -4.95
N SER A 167 25.20 -18.40 -4.34
CA SER A 167 25.88 -18.76 -3.09
C SER A 167 24.91 -18.86 -1.91
N LEU A 168 23.81 -18.10 -1.95
CA LEU A 168 22.75 -18.08 -0.94
C LEU A 168 21.66 -19.14 -1.18
N ALA A 169 21.67 -19.83 -2.32
CA ALA A 169 20.73 -20.91 -2.59
C ALA A 169 21.06 -22.16 -1.74
N PRO A 170 20.03 -22.93 -1.33
CA PRO A 170 20.23 -24.23 -0.67
C PRO A 170 20.92 -25.23 -1.60
N GLU A 171 21.51 -26.28 -1.04
CA GLU A 171 22.15 -27.34 -1.83
C GLU A 171 21.16 -28.15 -2.67
N LYS A 172 19.96 -28.39 -2.11
CA LYS A 172 18.84 -29.04 -2.78
C LYS A 172 17.69 -28.05 -2.87
N ALA A 173 16.96 -28.12 -3.98
CA ALA A 173 15.76 -27.33 -4.12
C ALA A 173 14.70 -27.82 -3.13
N ASP A 174 13.89 -26.89 -2.62
CA ASP A 174 12.80 -27.20 -1.71
C ASP A 174 11.64 -26.23 -1.91
N THR A 175 10.53 -26.49 -1.20
CA THR A 175 9.29 -25.73 -1.34
C THR A 175 9.19 -24.56 -0.38
N MET A 176 10.23 -24.27 0.41
CA MET A 176 10.18 -23.20 1.40
C MET A 176 10.09 -21.85 0.70
N THR A 177 9.28 -20.95 1.23
CA THR A 177 9.17 -19.56 0.75
C THR A 177 9.39 -18.60 1.91
N MET A 178 9.60 -17.32 1.59
CA MET A 178 9.30 -16.26 2.56
C MET A 178 7.79 -16.34 2.90
N GLY A 179 7.46 -16.21 4.18
CA GLY A 179 6.11 -16.44 4.70
C GLY A 179 5.19 -15.23 4.56
N ALA A 180 4.05 -15.31 5.26
CA ALA A 180 3.04 -14.26 5.28
C ALA A 180 3.02 -13.54 6.63
N THR A 181 3.12 -12.21 6.61
CA THR A 181 3.11 -11.39 7.82
C THR A 181 1.68 -11.07 8.28
N VAL A 182 1.35 -11.37 9.54
CA VAL A 182 0.11 -10.91 10.19
C VAL A 182 0.44 -9.71 11.07
N MET A 183 0.09 -8.52 10.59
CA MET A 183 0.30 -7.28 11.32
C MET A 183 -0.79 -7.07 12.37
N TRP A 184 -0.44 -6.57 13.53
CA TRP A 184 -1.39 -6.12 14.55
C TRP A 184 -0.82 -4.93 15.32
N ARG A 185 -1.69 -4.15 15.96
CA ARG A 185 -1.28 -3.05 16.84
C ARG A 185 -2.26 -2.87 17.99
N SER A 186 -1.72 -2.42 19.12
CA SER A 186 -2.50 -1.95 20.26
C SER A 186 -2.57 -0.43 20.28
N ARG A 187 -3.60 0.07 20.96
CA ARG A 187 -3.73 1.48 21.34
C ARG A 187 -3.67 1.64 22.84
N LEU A 188 -3.22 2.82 23.28
CA LEU A 188 -3.49 3.28 24.64
C LEU A 188 -4.97 3.67 24.75
N SER A 189 -5.58 3.39 25.88
CA SER A 189 -6.92 3.83 26.27
C SER A 189 -6.82 4.79 27.45
N ALA A 190 -7.86 5.61 27.67
CA ALA A 190 -7.94 6.56 28.78
C ALA A 190 -8.03 5.91 30.18
N GLY A 191 -8.05 4.58 30.23
CA GLY A 191 -8.06 3.78 31.45
C GLY A 191 -7.91 2.29 31.14
N PRO A 192 -7.98 1.42 32.16
CA PRO A 192 -7.81 -0.02 31.98
C PRO A 192 -8.83 -0.64 31.02
N THR A 193 -8.38 -1.62 30.24
CA THR A 193 -9.23 -2.40 29.32
C THR A 193 -9.11 -3.89 29.61
N SER A 194 -10.18 -4.63 29.38
CA SER A 194 -10.18 -6.09 29.44
C SER A 194 -9.91 -6.70 28.06
N PHE A 195 -9.51 -7.97 28.04
CA PHE A 195 -9.44 -8.77 26.82
C PHE A 195 -9.97 -10.17 27.08
N PRO A 196 -10.82 -10.74 26.22
CA PRO A 196 -11.39 -12.06 26.46
C PRO A 196 -10.31 -13.15 26.41
N GLU A 197 -10.54 -14.24 27.16
CA GLU A 197 -9.74 -15.45 26.97
C GLU A 197 -9.96 -16.03 25.57
N CYS A 198 -8.89 -16.52 24.95
CA CYS A 198 -8.93 -17.03 23.58
C CYS A 198 -8.53 -18.51 23.55
N PRO A 199 -9.43 -19.44 23.91
CA PRO A 199 -9.08 -20.85 24.04
C PRO A 199 -8.68 -21.55 22.73
N TRP A 200 -9.12 -21.00 21.60
CA TRP A 200 -8.82 -21.43 20.24
C TRP A 200 -7.43 -20.96 19.75
N ALA A 201 -6.82 -19.99 20.43
CA ALA A 201 -5.56 -19.36 20.04
C ALA A 201 -4.33 -20.17 20.50
N ILE A 202 -3.15 -19.78 20.04
CA ILE A 202 -1.89 -20.40 20.49
C ILE A 202 -1.72 -20.13 21.99
N ARG A 203 -1.27 -21.12 22.75
CA ARG A 203 -1.04 -20.97 24.19
C ARG A 203 0.36 -20.43 24.46
N PHE A 204 0.40 -19.36 25.24
CA PHE A 204 1.62 -18.69 25.66
C PHE A 204 1.84 -18.83 27.17
N ASN A 205 3.08 -18.61 27.58
CA ASN A 205 3.55 -18.58 28.95
C ASN A 205 4.58 -17.45 29.14
N GLU A 206 5.11 -17.31 30.36
CA GLU A 206 6.07 -16.25 30.68
C GLU A 206 7.35 -16.30 29.82
N ARG A 207 7.78 -17.47 29.36
CA ARG A 207 8.98 -17.63 28.54
C ARG A 207 8.75 -17.14 27.11
N ASN A 208 7.66 -17.55 26.47
CA ASN A 208 7.48 -17.43 25.03
C ASN A 208 6.61 -16.23 24.58
N ALA A 209 5.90 -15.58 25.51
CA ALA A 209 5.10 -14.40 25.20
C ALA A 209 5.96 -13.21 24.74
N ARG A 210 5.46 -12.45 23.77
CA ARG A 210 6.08 -11.22 23.25
C ARG A 210 5.45 -10.00 23.91
N ARG A 211 6.25 -9.27 24.69
CA ARG A 211 5.87 -8.00 25.36
C ARG A 211 6.01 -6.83 24.40
N THR A 212 5.37 -6.94 23.25
CA THR A 212 5.32 -5.88 22.24
C THR A 212 3.94 -5.26 22.19
N THR A 213 3.86 -4.01 21.72
CA THR A 213 2.61 -3.27 21.57
C THR A 213 2.08 -3.32 20.13
N LYS A 214 2.85 -3.90 19.21
CA LYS A 214 2.51 -4.10 17.80
C LYS A 214 3.32 -5.26 17.20
N ALA A 215 2.79 -5.85 16.14
CA ALA A 215 3.58 -6.66 15.23
C ALA A 215 4.58 -5.79 14.48
N GLU A 216 5.70 -6.42 14.16
CA GLU A 216 6.65 -5.95 13.15
C GLU A 216 6.63 -6.94 11.98
N TRP A 217 7.43 -6.65 10.96
CA TRP A 217 7.60 -7.49 9.76
C TRP A 217 7.90 -8.97 10.07
N SER A 218 8.45 -9.26 11.26
CA SER A 218 8.86 -10.59 11.71
C SER A 218 7.71 -11.47 12.21
N TRP A 219 6.49 -10.94 12.37
CA TRP A 219 5.30 -11.73 12.71
C TRP A 219 4.79 -12.49 11.50
N GLU A 220 5.56 -13.50 11.12
CA GLU A 220 5.49 -14.16 9.82
C GLU A 220 5.34 -15.68 9.99
N THR A 221 4.46 -16.26 9.18
CA THR A 221 4.01 -17.65 9.32
C THR A 221 4.06 -18.39 8.00
N GLY A 222 4.08 -19.72 8.08
CA GLY A 222 3.79 -20.58 6.92
C GLY A 222 4.94 -20.79 5.94
N MET A 223 6.18 -20.48 6.29
CA MET A 223 7.33 -20.60 5.36
C MET A 223 7.51 -21.99 4.74
N ASN A 224 7.05 -23.04 5.42
CA ASN A 224 7.09 -24.43 4.93
C ASN A 224 5.72 -24.93 4.38
N LEU A 225 4.75 -24.03 4.23
CA LEU A 225 3.42 -24.31 3.68
C LEU A 225 3.27 -23.64 2.31
N ASN A 226 2.30 -24.10 1.52
CA ASN A 226 2.04 -23.51 0.22
C ASN A 226 1.32 -22.16 0.40
N GLN A 227 2.01 -21.07 0.05
CA GLN A 227 1.51 -19.69 0.18
C GLN A 227 0.28 -19.34 -0.68
N ILE A 228 -0.24 -20.28 -1.48
CA ILE A 228 -1.44 -20.11 -2.29
C ILE A 228 -2.56 -21.02 -1.79
N THR A 229 -2.32 -22.33 -1.73
CA THR A 229 -3.38 -23.30 -1.37
C THR A 229 -3.65 -23.39 0.12
N ASP A 230 -2.65 -23.09 0.96
CA ASP A 230 -2.76 -23.18 2.42
C ASP A 230 -2.90 -21.79 3.05
N PHE A 231 -3.12 -20.74 2.25
CA PHE A 231 -3.02 -19.35 2.70
C PHE A 231 -4.00 -18.99 3.83
N GLU A 232 -5.20 -19.59 3.84
CA GLU A 232 -6.15 -19.41 4.93
C GLU A 232 -5.63 -20.00 6.24
N GLN A 233 -5.06 -21.22 6.21
CA GLN A 233 -4.43 -21.84 7.37
C GLN A 233 -3.24 -21.01 7.86
N ILE A 234 -2.41 -20.51 6.95
CA ILE A 234 -1.25 -19.65 7.27
C ILE A 234 -1.72 -18.38 7.97
N ARG A 235 -2.69 -17.67 7.40
CA ARG A 235 -3.32 -16.48 8.00
C ARG A 235 -3.88 -16.79 9.38
N ASP A 236 -4.68 -17.85 9.49
CA ASP A 236 -5.38 -18.20 10.72
C ASP A 236 -4.41 -18.60 11.84
N HIS A 237 -3.31 -19.26 11.49
CA HIS A 237 -2.23 -19.53 12.44
C HIS A 237 -1.61 -18.23 12.97
N GLY A 238 -1.35 -17.25 12.11
CA GLY A 238 -0.87 -15.92 12.53
C GLY A 238 -1.87 -15.15 13.39
N LEU A 239 -3.18 -15.27 13.10
CA LEU A 239 -4.23 -14.72 13.96
C LEU A 239 -4.22 -15.40 15.34
N ARG A 240 -4.15 -16.73 15.38
CA ARG A 240 -4.04 -17.50 16.64
C ARG A 240 -2.80 -17.12 17.43
N ALA A 241 -1.67 -16.81 16.78
CA ALA A 241 -0.48 -16.30 17.46
C ALA A 241 -0.72 -14.91 18.07
N ALA A 242 -1.30 -13.97 17.30
CA ALA A 242 -1.55 -12.61 17.77
C ALA A 242 -2.54 -12.56 18.94
N PHE A 243 -3.70 -13.22 18.79
CA PHE A 243 -4.72 -13.27 19.85
C PHE A 243 -4.26 -14.05 21.07
N GLY A 244 -3.53 -15.15 20.87
CA GLY A 244 -2.99 -15.96 21.97
C GLY A 244 -1.96 -15.21 22.79
N ASN A 245 -1.07 -14.47 22.13
CA ASN A 245 -0.09 -13.63 22.80
C ASN A 245 -0.77 -12.52 23.61
N TRP A 246 -1.80 -11.89 23.03
CA TRP A 246 -2.52 -10.80 23.69
C TRP A 246 -3.39 -11.28 24.86
N ASP A 247 -4.07 -12.43 24.73
CA ASP A 247 -4.76 -13.11 25.83
C ASP A 247 -3.80 -13.33 27.01
N PHE A 248 -2.65 -13.96 26.77
CA PHE A 248 -1.69 -14.21 27.83
C PHE A 248 -1.18 -12.92 28.48
N VAL A 249 -0.74 -11.94 27.69
CA VAL A 249 -0.19 -10.67 28.19
C VAL A 249 -1.22 -9.90 29.03
N LYS A 250 -2.50 -9.88 28.61
CA LYS A 250 -3.57 -9.16 29.31
C LYS A 250 -4.09 -9.88 30.55
N ASN A 251 -4.19 -11.21 30.51
CA ASN A 251 -4.95 -11.95 31.52
C ASN A 251 -4.05 -12.71 32.51
N LYS A 252 -2.90 -13.21 32.06
CA LYS A 252 -2.13 -14.23 32.79
C LYS A 252 -0.69 -13.81 33.08
N SER A 253 -0.15 -12.84 32.36
CA SER A 253 1.24 -12.46 32.52
C SER A 253 1.49 -11.68 33.81
N ARG A 254 2.67 -11.84 34.40
CA ARG A 254 3.20 -10.98 35.47
C ARG A 254 3.28 -9.50 35.04
N ASP A 255 3.44 -9.24 33.74
CA ASP A 255 3.57 -7.90 33.17
C ASP A 255 2.20 -7.26 32.86
N ARG A 256 1.07 -7.90 33.21
CA ARG A 256 -0.29 -7.45 32.82
C ARG A 256 -0.63 -6.01 33.19
N GLU A 257 -0.09 -5.51 34.30
CA GLU A 257 -0.32 -4.13 34.75
C GLU A 257 0.25 -3.11 33.75
N ALA A 258 1.42 -3.39 33.17
CA ALA A 258 2.03 -2.55 32.13
C ALA A 258 1.21 -2.52 30.83
N PHE A 259 0.31 -3.49 30.64
CA PHE A 259 -0.61 -3.58 29.50
C PHE A 259 -2.06 -3.28 29.89
N ALA A 260 -2.35 -2.88 31.14
CA ALA A 260 -3.72 -2.68 31.63
C ALA A 260 -4.48 -1.65 30.80
N GLU A 261 -3.84 -0.52 30.49
CA GLU A 261 -4.40 0.59 29.70
C GLU A 261 -4.19 0.42 28.18
N ARG A 262 -3.90 -0.81 27.73
CA ARG A 262 -3.78 -1.11 26.30
C ARG A 262 -4.87 -2.07 25.84
N GLY A 263 -5.48 -1.71 24.71
CA GLY A 263 -6.40 -2.57 23.96
C GLY A 263 -5.83 -2.96 22.61
N LEU A 264 -6.08 -4.18 22.17
CA LEU A 264 -5.79 -4.60 20.79
C LEU A 264 -6.72 -3.82 19.85
N GLU A 265 -6.15 -2.98 18.99
CA GLU A 265 -6.92 -2.05 18.16
C GLU A 265 -7.20 -2.64 16.78
N TRP A 266 -6.20 -3.28 16.20
CA TRP A 266 -6.29 -3.76 14.83
C TRP A 266 -5.40 -4.98 14.62
N VAL A 267 -5.93 -5.94 13.87
CA VAL A 267 -5.23 -7.12 13.37
C VAL A 267 -5.54 -7.23 11.88
N ALA A 268 -4.53 -7.49 11.06
CA ALA A 268 -4.66 -7.67 9.63
C ALA A 268 -5.46 -8.94 9.34
N TYR A 269 -6.62 -8.80 8.71
CA TYR A 269 -7.43 -9.93 8.25
C TYR A 269 -7.00 -10.46 6.86
N ILE A 270 -6.11 -9.72 6.17
CA ILE A 270 -5.37 -10.18 4.98
C ILE A 270 -3.89 -10.08 5.32
N SER A 271 -3.20 -11.23 5.33
CA SER A 271 -1.76 -11.30 5.61
C SER A 271 -0.95 -10.73 4.45
N GLY A 272 0.20 -10.12 4.77
CA GLY A 272 1.16 -9.66 3.76
C GLY A 272 1.99 -10.83 3.23
N ASN A 273 1.58 -11.42 2.11
CA ASN A 273 2.34 -12.47 1.43
C ASN A 273 3.61 -11.91 0.77
N ARG A 274 4.77 -12.53 1.02
CA ARG A 274 6.08 -12.11 0.50
C ARG A 274 6.49 -12.84 -0.76
N GLU A 275 6.10 -14.10 -0.91
CA GLU A 275 6.59 -14.97 -1.96
C GLU A 275 5.57 -16.07 -2.27
N SER A 276 5.42 -16.35 -3.56
CA SER A 276 4.65 -17.48 -4.04
C SER A 276 5.21 -17.91 -5.40
N ARG A 277 4.41 -17.87 -6.46
CA ARG A 277 4.88 -18.18 -7.82
C ARG A 277 5.64 -16.99 -8.41
N ARG A 278 6.71 -17.30 -9.13
CA ARG A 278 7.49 -16.38 -9.95
C ARG A 278 7.42 -16.81 -11.40
N LEU A 279 6.83 -15.99 -12.26
CA LEU A 279 6.74 -16.26 -13.70
C LEU A 279 8.11 -16.10 -14.36
N LEU A 280 8.34 -16.79 -15.47
CA LEU A 280 9.61 -16.74 -16.20
C LEU A 280 9.53 -15.86 -17.43
N GLY A 281 10.44 -14.89 -17.50
CA GLY A 281 10.72 -14.04 -18.65
C GLY A 281 11.97 -14.48 -19.38
N ASP A 282 12.41 -13.68 -20.34
CA ASP A 282 13.64 -13.96 -21.10
C ASP A 282 14.91 -13.84 -20.25
N VAL A 283 14.84 -13.04 -19.19
CA VAL A 283 15.88 -12.93 -18.17
C VAL A 283 15.27 -13.37 -16.84
N ILE A 284 15.96 -14.28 -16.16
CA ILE A 284 15.71 -14.62 -14.76
C ILE A 284 16.81 -13.93 -13.97
N LEU A 285 16.48 -12.86 -13.24
CA LEU A 285 17.46 -12.13 -12.42
C LEU A 285 17.93 -13.02 -11.26
N LYS A 286 19.25 -13.07 -11.04
CA LYS A 286 19.88 -13.91 -9.99
C LYS A 286 20.78 -13.11 -9.06
N GLU A 287 21.22 -13.75 -7.98
CA GLU A 287 22.15 -13.20 -6.99
C GLU A 287 23.40 -12.58 -7.64
N GLN A 288 24.02 -13.25 -8.60
CA GLN A 288 25.27 -12.79 -9.21
C GLN A 288 25.07 -11.53 -10.07
N ASP A 289 23.91 -11.40 -10.71
CA ASP A 289 23.55 -10.18 -11.46
C ASP A 289 23.45 -8.98 -10.51
N ILE A 290 22.94 -9.20 -9.29
CA ILE A 290 22.78 -8.18 -8.25
C ILE A 290 24.13 -7.82 -7.63
N LEU A 291 24.86 -8.81 -7.13
CA LEU A 291 26.15 -8.60 -6.46
C LEU A 291 27.22 -8.08 -7.41
N GLY A 292 27.24 -8.61 -8.64
CA GLY A 292 28.12 -8.17 -9.72
C GLY A 292 27.69 -6.86 -10.38
N ARG A 293 26.48 -6.35 -10.07
CA ARG A 293 25.88 -5.17 -10.71
C ARG A 293 25.94 -5.26 -12.23
N ARG A 294 25.47 -6.39 -12.75
CA ARG A 294 25.48 -6.66 -14.18
C ARG A 294 24.77 -5.54 -14.92
N GLU A 295 25.42 -5.04 -15.96
CA GLU A 295 24.82 -4.07 -16.86
C GLU A 295 23.84 -4.79 -17.79
N PHE A 296 22.65 -4.21 -17.91
CA PHE A 296 21.63 -4.67 -18.84
C PHE A 296 21.31 -3.55 -19.82
N PRO A 297 21.25 -3.83 -21.15
CA PRO A 297 20.89 -2.83 -22.14
C PRO A 297 19.48 -2.27 -21.91
N ASP A 298 18.64 -3.01 -21.21
CA ASP A 298 17.25 -2.74 -20.86
C ASP A 298 17.04 -2.52 -19.35
N ALA A 299 18.07 -2.07 -18.64
CA ALA A 299 17.96 -1.63 -17.25
C ALA A 299 16.79 -0.64 -17.05
N SER A 300 15.80 -1.03 -16.24
CA SER A 300 14.52 -0.31 -16.17
C SER A 300 14.10 0.11 -14.77
N VAL A 301 14.40 -0.69 -13.73
CA VAL A 301 14.04 -0.37 -12.35
C VAL A 301 15.27 -0.40 -11.44
N THR A 302 15.57 0.71 -10.76
CA THR A 302 16.68 0.78 -9.82
C THR A 302 16.30 0.26 -8.44
N CYS A 303 17.11 -0.66 -7.92
CA CYS A 303 16.95 -1.24 -6.59
C CYS A 303 18.13 -0.90 -5.68
N THR A 304 17.84 -0.60 -4.42
CA THR A 304 18.82 -0.23 -3.40
C THR A 304 18.72 -1.04 -2.11
N TRP A 305 17.72 -1.92 -2.00
CA TRP A 305 17.54 -2.79 -0.84
C TRP A 305 18.57 -3.92 -0.83
N SER A 306 18.98 -4.39 0.34
CA SER A 306 19.79 -5.62 0.47
C SER A 306 19.00 -6.85 0.08
N ILE A 307 19.66 -7.99 -0.18
CA ILE A 307 18.96 -9.28 -0.24
C ILE A 307 18.55 -9.65 1.19
N ASP A 308 17.24 -9.62 1.47
CA ASP A 308 16.56 -9.89 2.75
C ASP A 308 15.77 -11.21 2.70
N LEU A 309 16.44 -12.32 3.03
CA LEU A 309 15.81 -13.65 3.05
C LEU A 309 15.25 -13.98 4.42
N HIS A 310 14.01 -14.47 4.46
CA HIS A 310 13.31 -14.75 5.71
C HIS A 310 13.30 -16.24 6.02
N TYR A 311 13.58 -16.58 7.28
CA TYR A 311 13.62 -17.96 7.78
C TYR A 311 12.90 -18.03 9.13
N PRO A 312 12.41 -19.22 9.54
CA PRO A 312 11.83 -19.39 10.87
C PRO A 312 12.81 -18.93 11.95
N ASP A 313 12.35 -18.17 12.93
CA ASP A 313 13.21 -17.73 14.05
C ASP A 313 13.60 -18.97 14.87
N PRO A 314 14.89 -19.33 14.98
CA PRO A 314 15.32 -20.52 15.71
C PRO A 314 14.83 -20.55 17.16
N LYS A 315 14.73 -19.38 17.82
CA LYS A 315 14.20 -19.29 19.19
C LYS A 315 12.70 -19.56 19.23
N ASN A 316 11.98 -19.21 18.16
CA ASN A 316 10.56 -19.53 18.06
C ASN A 316 10.35 -21.01 17.73
N THR A 317 11.22 -21.61 16.91
CA THR A 317 11.23 -23.06 16.64
C THR A 317 11.44 -23.90 17.91
N GLU A 318 12.25 -23.44 18.87
CA GLU A 318 12.43 -24.15 20.16
C GLU A 318 11.11 -24.32 20.92
N ASP A 319 10.23 -23.30 20.90
CA ASP A 319 8.94 -23.31 21.59
C ASP A 319 7.80 -23.86 20.71
N PHE A 320 7.90 -23.73 19.38
CA PHE A 320 6.84 -24.01 18.42
C PHE A 320 7.36 -24.72 17.15
N PRO A 321 7.95 -25.93 17.27
CA PRO A 321 8.59 -26.60 16.14
C PRO A 321 7.58 -26.93 15.04
N GLY A 322 7.82 -26.45 13.81
CA GLY A 322 6.95 -26.64 12.65
C GLY A 322 5.65 -25.81 12.68
N ALA A 323 5.48 -24.97 13.69
CA ALA A 323 4.35 -24.07 13.86
C ALA A 323 4.83 -22.65 14.18
N GLU A 324 5.96 -22.25 13.62
CA GLU A 324 6.57 -20.95 13.85
C GLU A 324 5.65 -19.81 13.38
N PHE A 325 5.62 -18.73 14.17
CA PHE A 325 4.92 -17.50 13.87
C PHE A 325 5.83 -16.27 13.91
N LEU A 326 7.14 -16.51 14.04
CA LEU A 326 8.17 -15.50 13.96
C LEU A 326 9.27 -15.90 13.00
N SER A 327 9.78 -14.90 12.30
CA SER A 327 10.90 -15.04 11.38
C SER A 327 12.09 -14.17 11.74
N ILE A 328 13.28 -14.62 11.35
CA ILE A 328 14.47 -13.77 11.22
C ILE A 328 14.65 -13.35 9.75
N ALA A 329 15.31 -12.21 9.54
CA ALA A 329 15.76 -11.76 8.22
C ALA A 329 17.29 -11.84 8.13
N VAL A 330 17.79 -12.63 7.19
CA VAL A 330 19.22 -12.74 6.87
C VAL A 330 19.54 -11.77 5.74
N HIS A 331 20.29 -10.73 6.06
CA HIS A 331 20.64 -9.68 5.11
C HIS A 331 22.02 -9.90 4.49
N LYS A 332 22.07 -10.13 3.17
CA LYS A 332 23.31 -9.97 2.40
C LYS A 332 23.39 -8.52 1.93
N ARG A 333 24.25 -7.75 2.60
CA ARG A 333 24.53 -6.35 2.23
C ARG A 333 25.58 -6.28 1.12
N TYR A 334 25.42 -5.29 0.25
CA TYR A 334 26.31 -4.95 -0.85
C TYR A 334 26.20 -3.46 -1.14
N LYS A 335 27.03 -2.94 -2.04
CA LYS A 335 26.95 -1.53 -2.46
C LYS A 335 25.58 -1.28 -3.12
N PRO A 336 24.73 -0.38 -2.60
CA PRO A 336 23.40 -0.14 -3.14
C PRO A 336 23.44 0.30 -4.61
N GLY A 337 22.41 -0.09 -5.36
CA GLY A 337 22.23 0.29 -6.76
C GLY A 337 22.55 -0.85 -7.73
N TYR A 338 21.49 -1.51 -8.20
CA TYR A 338 21.50 -2.44 -9.34
C TYR A 338 20.17 -2.29 -10.10
N PRO A 339 20.16 -2.55 -11.42
CA PRO A 339 18.92 -2.49 -12.20
C PRO A 339 18.21 -3.85 -12.25
N ILE A 340 16.88 -3.81 -12.35
CA ILE A 340 16.07 -4.92 -12.88
C ILE A 340 15.86 -4.64 -14.39
N PRO A 341 16.19 -5.58 -15.28
CA PRO A 341 15.97 -5.43 -16.71
C PRO A 341 14.50 -5.58 -17.10
N TYR A 342 14.07 -4.88 -18.15
CA TYR A 342 12.70 -4.95 -18.68
C TYR A 342 12.28 -6.38 -19.05
N ARG A 343 13.22 -7.21 -19.52
CA ARG A 343 12.99 -8.64 -19.82
C ARG A 343 12.51 -9.49 -18.64
N CYS A 344 12.52 -8.96 -17.41
CA CYS A 344 11.90 -9.61 -16.25
C CYS A 344 10.39 -9.35 -16.13
N PHE A 345 9.81 -8.44 -16.93
CA PHE A 345 8.43 -7.93 -16.75
C PHE A 345 7.43 -8.46 -17.78
N TYR A 346 7.78 -9.50 -18.54
CA TYR A 346 6.86 -10.17 -19.45
C TYR A 346 7.13 -11.66 -19.54
N SER A 347 6.08 -12.44 -19.81
CA SER A 347 6.17 -13.90 -19.92
C SER A 347 7.00 -14.31 -21.13
N ARG A 348 7.87 -15.29 -20.97
CA ARG A 348 8.66 -15.83 -22.08
C ARG A 348 7.82 -16.65 -23.07
N ASN A 349 6.71 -17.25 -22.64
CA ASN A 349 5.91 -18.16 -23.47
C ASN A 349 4.47 -17.67 -23.74
N ILE A 350 3.94 -16.69 -23.01
CA ILE A 350 2.63 -16.08 -23.27
C ILE A 350 2.82 -14.69 -23.89
N GLU A 351 2.50 -14.56 -25.17
CA GLU A 351 2.98 -13.44 -26.01
C GLU A 351 2.49 -12.06 -25.54
N ASN A 352 1.26 -11.98 -25.00
CA ASN A 352 0.61 -10.72 -24.60
C ASN A 352 0.48 -10.54 -23.08
N LEU A 353 1.31 -11.25 -22.30
CA LEU A 353 1.30 -11.20 -20.84
C LEU A 353 2.52 -10.42 -20.29
N PHE A 354 2.23 -9.29 -19.66
CA PHE A 354 3.13 -8.58 -18.75
C PHE A 354 3.03 -9.14 -17.33
N MET A 355 4.02 -8.82 -16.50
CA MET A 355 4.02 -9.12 -15.07
C MET A 355 4.73 -8.00 -14.30
N ALA A 356 4.17 -7.60 -13.16
CA ALA A 356 4.76 -6.59 -12.28
C ALA A 356 4.39 -6.86 -10.81
N GLY A 357 5.39 -6.92 -9.94
CA GLY A 357 5.17 -7.25 -8.54
C GLY A 357 6.24 -8.18 -8.00
N ARG A 358 5.85 -9.04 -7.06
CA ARG A 358 6.69 -10.10 -6.49
C ARG A 358 6.72 -11.38 -7.36
N ASP A 359 5.91 -11.41 -8.41
CA ASP A 359 5.69 -12.51 -9.34
C ASP A 359 6.56 -12.41 -10.62
N ILE A 360 7.41 -11.40 -10.71
CA ILE A 360 8.33 -11.18 -11.84
C ILE A 360 9.42 -12.25 -11.96
N SER A 361 10.13 -12.27 -13.10
CA SER A 361 11.16 -13.27 -13.42
C SER A 361 12.47 -13.11 -12.66
N VAL A 362 12.54 -13.75 -11.51
CA VAL A 362 13.68 -13.74 -10.58
C VAL A 362 13.83 -15.10 -9.88
N THR A 363 15.02 -15.40 -9.34
CA THR A 363 15.22 -16.52 -8.41
C THR A 363 14.67 -16.19 -7.01
N HIS A 364 14.52 -17.19 -6.13
CA HIS A 364 14.19 -16.96 -4.72
C HIS A 364 15.14 -15.96 -4.06
N VAL A 365 16.45 -16.10 -4.31
CA VAL A 365 17.47 -15.23 -3.72
C VAL A 365 17.31 -13.78 -4.20
N ALA A 366 17.13 -13.58 -5.51
CA ALA A 366 16.91 -12.25 -6.07
C ALA A 366 15.56 -11.64 -5.65
N LEU A 367 14.54 -12.47 -5.40
CA LEU A 367 13.25 -12.00 -4.89
C LEU A 367 13.39 -11.23 -3.58
N GLY A 368 14.31 -11.66 -2.70
CA GLY A 368 14.64 -11.01 -1.43
C GLY A 368 15.15 -9.58 -1.55
N THR A 369 15.21 -8.95 -2.72
CA THR A 369 15.51 -7.52 -2.82
C THR A 369 14.55 -6.78 -3.75
N VAL A 370 14.02 -7.47 -4.78
CA VAL A 370 13.13 -6.85 -5.76
C VAL A 370 11.69 -6.65 -5.26
N ARG A 371 11.22 -7.47 -4.31
CA ARG A 371 9.81 -7.50 -3.85
C ARG A 371 9.38 -6.35 -2.94
N VAL A 372 10.24 -5.37 -2.66
CA VAL A 372 9.90 -4.23 -1.81
C VAL A 372 8.92 -3.28 -2.52
N MET A 373 7.93 -2.78 -1.79
CA MET A 373 6.72 -2.15 -2.36
C MET A 373 6.98 -0.94 -3.28
N ARG A 374 8.04 -0.16 -3.03
CA ARG A 374 8.39 0.97 -3.90
C ARG A 374 8.97 0.49 -5.23
N THR A 375 9.81 -0.53 -5.19
CA THR A 375 10.36 -1.18 -6.38
C THR A 375 9.24 -1.76 -7.23
N THR A 376 8.29 -2.48 -6.63
CA THR A 376 7.15 -3.03 -7.37
C THR A 376 6.29 -1.95 -8.02
N GLY A 377 6.14 -0.79 -7.37
CA GLY A 377 5.49 0.38 -7.97
C GLY A 377 6.19 0.88 -9.24
N MET A 378 7.53 0.92 -9.23
CA MET A 378 8.32 1.28 -10.42
C MET A 378 8.18 0.26 -11.55
N MET A 379 8.06 -1.04 -11.24
CA MET A 379 7.81 -2.08 -12.25
C MET A 379 6.49 -1.82 -12.98
N GLY A 380 5.43 -1.48 -12.23
CA GLY A 380 4.13 -1.13 -12.80
C GLY A 380 4.18 0.09 -13.72
N GLU A 381 4.96 1.11 -13.36
CA GLU A 381 5.21 2.28 -14.22
C GLU A 381 5.87 1.87 -15.54
N VAL A 382 6.92 1.04 -15.49
CA VAL A 382 7.62 0.55 -16.69
C VAL A 382 6.69 -0.29 -17.57
N VAL A 383 5.89 -1.19 -16.97
CA VAL A 383 4.90 -2.00 -17.71
C VAL A 383 3.86 -1.12 -18.39
N GLY A 384 3.37 -0.06 -17.73
CA GLY A 384 2.45 0.91 -18.33
C GLY A 384 3.06 1.62 -19.55
N MET A 385 4.32 2.07 -19.45
CA MET A 385 5.06 2.67 -20.57
C MET A 385 5.27 1.69 -21.73
N ALA A 386 5.61 0.44 -21.43
CA ALA A 386 5.79 -0.59 -22.44
C ALA A 386 4.47 -0.92 -23.13
N ALA A 387 3.37 -1.04 -22.39
CA ALA A 387 2.04 -1.29 -22.92
C ALA A 387 1.58 -0.17 -23.86
N SER A 388 1.91 1.10 -23.58
CA SER A 388 1.61 2.20 -24.52
C SER A 388 2.41 2.06 -25.83
N ILE A 389 3.67 1.62 -25.77
CA ILE A 389 4.47 1.35 -26.98
C ILE A 389 3.85 0.20 -27.77
N CYS A 390 3.47 -0.90 -27.11
CA CYS A 390 2.80 -2.02 -27.77
C CYS A 390 1.53 -1.57 -28.50
N LYS A 391 0.73 -0.70 -27.87
CA LYS A 391 -0.48 -0.13 -28.48
C LYS A 391 -0.15 0.74 -29.71
N ASP A 392 0.78 1.68 -29.57
CA ASP A 392 1.07 2.69 -30.61
C ASP A 392 1.81 2.10 -31.81
N TRP A 393 2.59 1.04 -31.61
CA TRP A 393 3.45 0.43 -32.64
C TRP A 393 3.02 -0.98 -33.05
N ASN A 394 1.84 -1.43 -32.61
CA ASN A 394 1.33 -2.78 -32.87
C ASN A 394 2.38 -3.87 -32.57
N SER A 395 3.02 -3.76 -31.41
CA SER A 395 4.12 -4.63 -30.98
C SER A 395 3.70 -5.51 -29.79
N THR A 396 4.54 -6.48 -29.42
CA THR A 396 4.33 -7.36 -28.26
C THR A 396 5.19 -6.87 -27.08
N PRO A 397 4.91 -7.30 -25.84
CA PRO A 397 5.81 -7.10 -24.70
C PRO A 397 7.27 -7.40 -25.03
N ARG A 398 7.54 -8.54 -25.69
CA ARG A 398 8.86 -8.94 -26.17
C ARG A 398 9.40 -8.02 -27.27
N GLY A 399 8.55 -7.64 -28.22
CA GLY A 399 8.88 -6.73 -29.33
C GLY A 399 9.30 -5.34 -28.85
N VAL A 400 8.84 -4.87 -27.68
CA VAL A 400 9.34 -3.62 -27.08
C VAL A 400 10.84 -3.71 -26.80
N TYR A 401 11.36 -4.85 -26.35
CA TYR A 401 12.80 -5.03 -26.16
C TYR A 401 13.54 -5.17 -27.50
N GLN A 402 12.98 -5.94 -28.44
CA GLN A 402 13.65 -6.29 -29.69
C GLN A 402 13.74 -5.09 -30.65
N ASP A 403 12.65 -4.33 -30.78
CA ASP A 403 12.48 -3.37 -31.88
C ASP A 403 12.28 -1.92 -31.39
N HIS A 404 11.92 -1.72 -30.12
CA HIS A 404 11.49 -0.41 -29.61
C HIS A 404 12.13 0.01 -28.28
N LEU A 405 13.27 -0.60 -27.91
CA LEU A 405 13.89 -0.37 -26.62
C LEU A 405 14.26 1.10 -26.39
N ASP A 406 14.69 1.82 -27.44
CA ASP A 406 15.01 3.24 -27.34
C ASP A 406 13.80 4.11 -27.01
N LYS A 407 12.60 3.72 -27.46
CA LYS A 407 11.34 4.40 -27.11
C LYS A 407 11.02 4.18 -25.63
N LEU A 408 11.17 2.95 -25.14
CA LEU A 408 10.99 2.66 -23.72
C LEU A 408 11.97 3.44 -22.85
N LYS A 409 13.27 3.46 -23.22
CA LYS A 409 14.28 4.30 -22.56
C LYS A 409 13.92 5.78 -22.56
N THR A 410 13.36 6.28 -23.66
CA THR A 410 12.90 7.67 -23.76
C THR A 410 11.75 7.95 -22.79
N LEU A 411 10.78 7.06 -22.67
CA LEU A 411 9.68 7.19 -21.70
C LEU A 411 10.22 7.10 -20.26
N MET A 412 11.09 6.15 -19.96
CA MET A 412 11.67 5.99 -18.61
C MET A 412 12.49 7.21 -18.18
N ARG A 413 13.30 7.80 -19.07
CA ARG A 413 14.05 9.04 -18.79
C ARG A 413 13.14 10.24 -18.52
N LYS A 414 11.98 10.26 -19.17
CA LYS A 414 10.99 11.32 -19.02
C LYS A 414 10.18 11.17 -17.72
N GLY A 415 9.87 9.93 -17.32
CA GLY A 415 9.04 9.59 -16.16
C GLY A 415 7.55 9.94 -16.33
N ILE A 416 6.71 9.49 -15.39
CA ILE A 416 5.26 9.76 -15.36
C ILE A 416 4.86 10.96 -14.47
N GLY A 417 5.82 11.66 -13.86
CA GLY A 417 5.53 12.81 -13.00
C GLY A 417 4.86 13.97 -13.76
N PRO A 418 4.06 14.81 -13.09
CA PRO A 418 3.51 16.02 -13.71
C PRO A 418 4.67 16.83 -14.28
N ARG A 419 4.68 17.04 -15.61
CA ARG A 419 5.71 17.86 -16.25
C ARG A 419 5.66 19.23 -15.58
N PRO A 420 6.78 19.78 -15.08
CA PRO A 420 6.76 21.16 -14.63
C PRO A 420 6.33 22.00 -15.83
N LEU A 421 5.14 22.59 -15.73
CA LEU A 421 4.73 23.66 -16.63
C LEU A 421 5.87 24.68 -16.64
N ARG A 422 6.40 24.97 -17.83
CA ARG A 422 7.39 26.02 -18.01
C ARG A 422 6.80 27.31 -17.42
N HIS A 423 7.45 27.80 -16.37
CA HIS A 423 7.18 29.04 -15.63
C HIS A 423 5.75 29.23 -15.11
N LEU A 424 5.51 28.71 -13.90
CA LEU A 424 4.58 29.31 -12.96
C LEU A 424 5.38 29.87 -11.79
N HIS A 425 5.43 31.19 -11.64
CA HIS A 425 5.95 31.83 -10.43
C HIS A 425 5.05 31.44 -9.25
N LEU A 426 5.48 30.42 -8.51
CA LEU A 426 4.83 29.94 -7.31
C LEU A 426 5.31 30.78 -6.11
N HIS A 427 4.46 31.68 -5.65
CA HIS A 427 4.54 32.16 -4.27
C HIS A 427 4.14 31.01 -3.34
N LEU A 428 5.14 30.45 -2.64
CA LEU A 428 4.90 29.48 -1.57
C LEU A 428 4.23 30.17 -0.38
N ARG A 429 3.02 29.75 -0.04
CA ARG A 429 2.53 29.77 1.35
C ARG A 429 2.38 28.34 1.84
N PRO A 430 2.75 28.03 3.08
CA PRO A 430 2.73 26.68 3.61
C PRO A 430 1.28 26.22 3.84
N SER A 431 0.86 25.21 3.12
CA SER A 431 -0.14 24.25 3.63
C SER A 431 0.23 22.85 3.16
N ARG A 432 0.83 22.11 4.10
CA ARG A 432 1.11 20.68 4.03
C ARG A 432 0.01 19.92 4.84
N PRO A 433 -0.02 18.58 4.80
CA PRO A 433 -1.23 17.77 4.67
C PRO A 433 -1.88 17.37 6.01
N HIS A 434 -2.22 18.36 6.82
CA HIS A 434 -3.09 18.26 7.98
C HIS A 434 -3.91 19.55 8.07
N GLY A 435 -5.23 19.44 8.18
CA GLY A 435 -6.08 20.59 8.51
C GLY A 435 -7.28 20.81 7.60
N LEU A 436 -8.29 21.40 8.24
CA LEU A 436 -9.62 21.80 7.78
C LEU A 436 -9.87 21.91 6.27
N ILE A 437 -11.02 21.38 5.85
CA ILE A 437 -11.65 21.79 4.59
C ILE A 437 -12.07 23.25 4.72
N ARG A 438 -11.49 24.13 3.89
CA ARG A 438 -11.96 25.50 3.68
C ARG A 438 -13.00 25.48 2.57
N ARG A 439 -14.26 25.79 2.87
CA ARG A 439 -15.23 26.25 1.86
C ARG A 439 -15.51 27.72 2.12
N GLU A 440 -15.09 28.57 1.21
CA GLU A 440 -15.40 29.99 1.24
C GLU A 440 -16.65 30.18 0.37
N ARG A 441 -17.75 30.59 0.99
CA ARG A 441 -19.01 30.86 0.28
C ARG A 441 -19.47 32.25 0.68
N THR A 442 -19.58 33.15 -0.29
CA THR A 442 -20.24 34.44 -0.07
C THR A 442 -21.73 34.15 0.05
N LEU A 443 -22.27 34.21 1.27
CA LEU A 443 -23.70 34.12 1.52
C LEU A 443 -24.26 35.54 1.45
N LEU A 444 -24.88 35.89 0.32
CA LEU A 444 -25.76 37.04 0.23
C LEU A 444 -27.17 36.52 0.57
N ALA A 445 -27.71 36.89 1.73
CA ALA A 445 -29.11 36.59 2.02
C ALA A 445 -30.03 37.43 1.12
N PRO A 446 -31.18 36.91 0.67
CA PRO A 446 -32.22 37.73 0.07
C PRO A 446 -32.75 38.70 1.14
N ARG A 447 -32.98 39.96 0.76
CA ARG A 447 -33.73 40.90 1.60
C ARG A 447 -35.18 40.39 1.71
N GLY A 448 -35.65 40.21 2.93
CA GLY A 448 -37.03 39.90 3.30
C GLY A 448 -37.13 39.81 4.81
#